data_AF-A0A9Q0ICX8-F1
#
_entry.id   AF-A0A9Q0ICX8-F1
#
_cell.length_a   1.000
_cell.length_b   1.000
_cell.length_c   1.000
_cell.angle_alpha   90.00
_cell.angle_beta   90.00
_cell.angle_gamma   90.00
#
_symmetry.space_group_name_H-M   'P 1'
#
loop_
_entity.id
_entity.type
_entity.pdbx_description
1 polymer ?
#
loop_
_entity_poly.entity_id
_entity_poly.type
_entity_poly.pdbx_seq_one_letter_code
_entity_poly.pdbx_strand_id
1 'polypeptide(L)'
;RKPYVMDPDHRLLLRNTKPLLQSRNAAVVMAVAQLYFHLAPKAEEPQGMFEPYLKSFYIRSTDPTQIKVLKLEVLTNLANETNISTILREFQTYIKSMDKDFVAATIQAIGRCATHIGEVRDTCLNGLVQLLSNRDGQYHTELSILQGV
;
A
#
# COMPACT_ATOMS: atom_id res chain seq x y z
N ARG A 1 -27.93 -13.12 18.38
CA ARG A 1 -27.20 -12.18 17.49
C ARG A 1 -28.15 -11.80 16.36
N LYS A 2 -28.47 -10.51 16.16
CA LYS A 2 -29.29 -10.09 15.01
C LYS A 2 -28.46 -10.29 13.73
N PRO A 3 -29.04 -10.81 12.63
CA PRO A 3 -28.34 -10.87 11.34
C PRO A 3 -27.98 -9.45 10.92
N TYR A 4 -26.75 -9.25 10.42
CA TYR A 4 -26.34 -7.97 9.84
C TYR A 4 -27.19 -7.73 8.59
N VAL A 5 -28.04 -6.70 8.64
CA VAL A 5 -28.84 -6.25 7.50
C VAL A 5 -28.22 -4.95 7.03
N MET A 6 -27.57 -4.99 5.86
CA MET A 6 -27.05 -3.80 5.21
C MET A 6 -28.21 -3.00 4.62
N ASP A 7 -28.14 -1.69 4.78
CA ASP A 7 -29.09 -0.77 4.17
C ASP A 7 -29.07 -0.90 2.62
N PRO A 8 -30.22 -0.95 1.94
CA PRO A 8 -30.29 -1.09 0.48
C PRO A 8 -29.53 -0.01 -0.29
N ASP A 9 -29.55 1.24 0.18
CA ASP A 9 -28.89 2.36 -0.49
C ASP A 9 -27.37 2.27 -0.33
N HIS A 10 -26.91 1.81 0.85
CA HIS A 10 -25.50 1.50 1.06
C HIS A 10 -25.04 0.42 0.08
N ARG A 11 -25.78 -0.68 -0.04
CA ARG A 11 -25.44 -1.77 -0.97
C ARG A 11 -25.42 -1.29 -2.43
N LEU A 12 -26.34 -0.40 -2.78
CA LEU A 12 -26.42 0.19 -4.11
C LEU A 12 -25.20 1.08 -4.41
N LEU A 13 -24.75 1.88 -3.44
CA LEU A 13 -23.55 2.71 -3.57
C LEU A 13 -22.29 1.87 -3.84
N LEU A 14 -22.06 0.83 -3.03
CA LEU A 14 -20.92 -0.07 -3.23
C LEU A 14 -21.00 -0.74 -4.61
N ARG A 15 -22.17 -1.29 -4.97
CA ARG A 15 -22.36 -1.93 -6.28
C ARG A 15 -22.06 -0.99 -7.45
N ASN A 16 -22.44 0.27 -7.38
CA ASN A 16 -22.22 1.24 -8.47
C ASN A 16 -20.79 1.78 -8.53
N THR A 17 -20.05 1.76 -7.42
CA THR A 17 -18.66 2.23 -7.38
C THR A 17 -17.68 1.13 -7.76
N LYS A 18 -18.04 -0.16 -7.64
CA LYS A 18 -17.19 -1.30 -8.05
C LYS A 18 -16.61 -1.20 -9.48
N PRO A 19 -17.38 -0.87 -10.52
CA PRO A 19 -16.85 -0.79 -11.89
C PRO A 19 -15.81 0.33 -12.05
N LEU A 20 -15.84 1.35 -11.20
CA LEU A 20 -14.88 2.45 -11.22
C LEU A 20 -13.46 2.00 -10.83
N LEU A 21 -13.30 0.81 -10.24
CA LEU A 21 -11.99 0.18 -10.06
C LEU A 21 -11.27 -0.06 -11.40
N GLN A 22 -12.02 -0.21 -12.50
CA GLN A 22 -11.45 -0.36 -13.85
C GLN A 22 -11.02 0.97 -14.48
N SER A 23 -11.23 2.11 -13.78
CA SER A 23 -10.79 3.41 -14.26
C SER A 23 -9.28 3.45 -14.44
N ARG A 24 -8.81 4.05 -15.53
CA ARG A 24 -7.38 4.32 -15.75
C ARG A 24 -6.85 5.47 -14.88
N ASN A 25 -7.75 6.20 -14.22
CA ASN A 25 -7.39 7.28 -13.33
C ASN A 25 -7.16 6.75 -11.91
N ALA A 26 -5.91 6.77 -11.45
CA ALA A 26 -5.50 6.31 -10.12
C ALA A 26 -6.25 7.02 -8.98
N ALA A 27 -6.62 8.30 -9.14
CA ALA A 27 -7.40 9.02 -8.14
C ALA A 27 -8.83 8.47 -8.00
N VAL A 28 -9.44 8.03 -9.12
CA VAL A 28 -10.76 7.40 -9.10
C VAL A 28 -10.71 6.04 -8.41
N VAL A 29 -9.72 5.21 -8.75
CA VAL A 29 -9.56 3.90 -8.09
C VAL A 29 -9.27 4.10 -6.60
N MET A 30 -8.59 5.17 -6.21
CA MET A 30 -8.36 5.51 -4.80
C MET A 30 -9.60 5.93 -4.04
N ALA A 31 -10.41 6.81 -4.61
CA ALA A 31 -11.67 7.22 -3.98
C ALA A 31 -12.56 6.00 -3.74
N VAL A 32 -12.60 5.07 -4.71
CA VAL A 32 -13.33 3.81 -4.59
C VAL A 32 -12.69 2.92 -3.53
N ALA A 33 -11.36 2.81 -3.49
CA ALA A 33 -10.66 2.01 -2.49
C ALA A 33 -10.93 2.48 -1.05
N GLN A 34 -10.82 3.78 -0.82
CA GLN A 34 -11.13 4.38 0.47
C GLN A 34 -12.61 4.24 0.82
N LEU A 35 -13.51 4.41 -0.14
CA LEU A 35 -14.96 4.23 0.08
C LEU A 35 -15.24 2.81 0.59
N TYR A 36 -14.67 1.80 -0.08
CA TYR A 36 -14.82 0.42 0.34
C TYR A 36 -14.17 0.15 1.70
N PHE A 37 -12.97 0.65 1.96
CA PHE A 37 -12.30 0.45 3.25
C PHE A 37 -13.09 1.01 4.45
N HIS A 38 -13.76 2.16 4.27
CA HIS A 38 -14.50 2.80 5.36
C HIS A 38 -15.96 2.36 5.46
N LEU A 39 -16.59 2.00 4.35
CA LEU A 39 -18.03 1.73 4.30
C LEU A 39 -18.35 0.25 4.12
N ALA A 40 -17.52 -0.53 3.42
CA ALA A 40 -17.83 -1.92 3.17
C ALA A 40 -17.80 -2.72 4.49
N PRO A 41 -18.85 -3.50 4.79
CA PRO A 41 -18.81 -4.41 5.92
C PRO A 41 -17.76 -5.48 5.64
N LYS A 42 -17.11 -5.98 6.70
CA LYS A 42 -16.12 -7.06 6.63
C LYS A 42 -16.61 -8.33 5.90
N ALA A 43 -17.93 -8.50 5.74
CA ALA A 43 -18.54 -9.60 4.99
C ALA A 43 -18.58 -9.36 3.46
N GLU A 44 -18.57 -8.11 2.99
CA GLU A 44 -18.51 -7.71 1.58
C GLU A 44 -17.18 -7.01 1.22
N GLU A 45 -16.15 -7.14 2.06
CA GLU A 45 -14.77 -6.85 1.69
C GLU A 45 -14.18 -8.15 1.12
N PRO A 46 -14.29 -8.43 -0.20
CA PRO A 46 -13.55 -9.54 -0.75
C PRO A 46 -12.07 -9.22 -0.54
N GLN A 47 -11.43 -9.98 0.35
CA GLN A 47 -9.98 -10.09 0.39
C GLN A 47 -9.52 -10.31 -1.05
N GLY A 48 -8.65 -9.43 -1.55
CA GLY A 48 -8.19 -9.46 -2.94
C GLY A 48 -9.02 -8.66 -3.96
N MET A 49 -10.05 -7.90 -3.58
CA MET A 49 -10.80 -7.05 -4.55
C MET A 49 -9.90 -6.09 -5.33
N PHE A 50 -8.87 -5.57 -4.67
CA PHE A 50 -7.93 -4.60 -5.22
C PHE A 50 -6.67 -5.23 -5.83
N GLU A 51 -6.42 -6.53 -5.60
CA GLU A 51 -5.23 -7.21 -6.13
C GLU A 51 -5.10 -7.11 -7.65
N PRO A 52 -6.17 -7.27 -8.46
CA PRO A 52 -6.08 -7.11 -9.92
C PRO A 52 -5.61 -5.72 -10.34
N TYR A 53 -5.86 -4.71 -9.51
CA TYR A 53 -5.59 -3.30 -9.80
C TYR A 53 -4.28 -2.80 -9.17
N LEU A 54 -3.66 -3.57 -8.28
CA LEU A 54 -2.47 -3.20 -7.51
C LEU A 54 -1.35 -2.66 -8.42
N LYS A 55 -1.07 -3.35 -9.52
CA LYS A 55 -0.02 -2.98 -10.49
C LYS A 55 -0.26 -1.61 -11.16
N SER A 56 -1.50 -1.15 -11.23
CA SER A 56 -1.83 0.17 -11.78
C SER A 56 -1.35 1.32 -10.89
N PHE A 57 -1.13 1.03 -9.61
CA PHE A 57 -0.61 1.98 -8.62
C PHE A 57 0.90 1.98 -8.49
N TYR A 58 1.61 1.11 -9.23
CA TYR A 58 3.07 1.13 -9.22
C TYR A 58 3.58 2.48 -9.74
N ILE A 59 4.59 2.97 -9.05
CA ILE A 59 5.13 4.31 -9.23
C ILE A 59 6.19 4.26 -10.32
N ARG A 60 6.04 5.10 -11.33
CA ARG A 60 7.06 5.27 -12.37
C ARG A 60 7.95 6.45 -12.05
N SER A 61 9.19 6.39 -12.50
CA SER A 61 10.15 7.50 -12.38
C SER A 61 9.64 8.79 -13.02
N THR A 62 8.87 8.66 -14.11
CA THR A 62 8.25 9.75 -14.87
C THR A 62 6.97 10.32 -14.25
N ASP A 63 6.41 9.68 -13.22
CA ASP A 63 5.21 10.21 -12.57
C ASP A 63 5.57 11.53 -11.84
N PRO A 64 4.71 12.57 -11.89
CA PRO A 64 4.91 13.78 -11.12
C PRO A 64 4.97 13.51 -9.61
N THR A 65 5.72 14.29 -8.84
CA THR A 65 5.96 14.06 -7.41
C THR A 65 4.67 13.86 -6.60
N GLN A 66 3.64 14.68 -6.84
CA GLN A 66 2.34 14.56 -6.17
C GLN A 66 1.67 13.21 -6.47
N ILE A 67 1.80 12.69 -7.69
CA ILE A 67 1.27 11.38 -8.08
C ILE A 67 2.06 10.25 -7.43
N LYS A 68 3.38 10.38 -7.29
CA LYS A 68 4.22 9.39 -6.59
C LYS A 68 3.78 9.25 -5.13
N VAL A 69 3.59 10.38 -4.43
CA VAL A 69 3.15 10.39 -3.02
C VAL A 69 1.77 9.73 -2.88
N LEU A 70 0.81 10.11 -3.74
CA LEU A 70 -0.53 9.51 -3.71
C LEU A 70 -0.47 8.00 -3.95
N LYS A 71 0.22 7.55 -5.00
CA LYS A 71 0.41 6.13 -5.32
C LYS A 71 1.05 5.33 -4.18
N LEU A 72 2.05 5.92 -3.51
CA LEU A 72 2.72 5.31 -2.37
C LEU A 72 1.75 5.12 -1.20
N GLU A 73 0.94 6.14 -0.91
CA GLU A 73 -0.10 6.07 0.11
C GLU A 73 -1.14 4.99 -0.21
N VAL A 74 -1.54 4.85 -1.48
CA VAL A 74 -2.42 3.76 -1.94
C VAL A 74 -1.83 2.40 -1.58
N LEU A 75 -0.61 2.15 -2.04
CA LEU A 75 0.06 0.86 -1.86
C LEU A 75 0.22 0.53 -0.38
N THR A 76 0.48 1.54 0.45
CA THR A 76 0.58 1.36 1.91
C THR A 76 -0.77 1.00 2.53
N ASN A 77 -1.86 1.66 2.10
CA ASN A 77 -3.20 1.43 2.65
C ASN A 77 -3.83 0.12 2.16
N LEU A 78 -3.45 -0.36 0.97
CA LEU A 78 -3.91 -1.64 0.42
C LEU A 78 -3.07 -2.84 0.90
N ALA A 79 -1.99 -2.59 1.62
CA ALA A 79 -1.11 -3.64 2.12
C ALA A 79 -1.83 -4.50 3.17
N ASN A 80 -1.72 -5.81 3.01
CA ASN A 80 -2.24 -6.82 3.92
C ASN A 80 -1.37 -8.09 3.86
N GLU A 81 -1.66 -9.08 4.69
CA GLU A 81 -0.89 -10.33 4.79
C GLU A 81 -0.76 -11.10 3.46
N THR A 82 -1.70 -10.97 2.52
CA THR A 82 -1.63 -11.71 1.24
C THR A 82 -0.74 -11.05 0.20
N ASN A 83 -0.55 -9.73 0.28
CA ASN A 83 0.12 -8.95 -0.78
C ASN A 83 1.35 -8.16 -0.31
N ILE A 84 1.61 -8.09 1.00
CA ILE A 84 2.67 -7.28 1.58
C ILE A 84 4.06 -7.61 1.03
N SER A 85 4.36 -8.88 0.80
CA SER A 85 5.63 -9.33 0.24
C SER A 85 5.90 -8.74 -1.14
N THR A 86 4.87 -8.63 -1.97
CA THR A 86 4.97 -8.02 -3.30
C THR A 86 5.12 -6.50 -3.22
N ILE A 87 4.38 -5.85 -2.31
CA ILE A 87 4.45 -4.39 -2.10
C ILE A 87 5.82 -3.99 -1.56
N LEU A 88 6.36 -4.72 -0.58
CA LEU A 88 7.70 -4.45 -0.04
C LEU A 88 8.79 -4.62 -1.09
N ARG A 89 8.69 -5.65 -1.94
CA ARG A 89 9.61 -5.84 -3.08
C ARG A 89 9.60 -4.64 -4.02
N GLU A 90 8.42 -4.07 -4.26
CA GLU A 90 8.27 -2.88 -5.08
C GLU A 90 8.86 -1.64 -4.37
N PHE A 91 8.58 -1.45 -3.07
CA PHE A 91 9.14 -0.36 -2.26
C PHE A 91 10.66 -0.39 -2.18
N GLN A 92 11.29 -1.57 -2.22
CA GLN A 92 12.74 -1.72 -2.33
C GLN A 92 13.31 -1.08 -3.62
N THR A 93 12.53 -1.01 -4.70
CA THR A 93 12.95 -0.28 -5.91
C THR A 93 12.84 1.23 -5.72
N TYR A 94 11.86 1.69 -4.94
CA TYR A 94 11.58 3.11 -4.72
C TYR A 94 12.64 3.78 -3.83
N ILE A 95 13.18 3.07 -2.84
CA ILE A 95 14.28 3.58 -1.99
C ILE A 95 15.60 3.80 -2.74
N LYS A 96 15.71 3.32 -3.99
CA LYS A 96 16.86 3.54 -4.89
C LYS A 96 16.72 4.82 -5.73
N SER A 97 15.62 5.56 -5.56
CA SER A 97 15.40 6.83 -6.26
C SER A 97 16.44 7.88 -5.89
N MET A 98 16.74 8.78 -6.85
CA MET A 98 17.58 9.97 -6.62
C MET A 98 16.82 11.06 -5.83
N ASP A 99 15.50 10.98 -5.78
CA ASP A 99 14.63 11.89 -5.04
C ASP A 99 14.59 11.49 -3.56
N LYS A 100 15.35 12.21 -2.72
CA LYS A 100 15.51 11.91 -1.29
C LYS A 100 14.20 12.06 -0.50
N ASP A 101 13.34 13.00 -0.88
CA ASP A 101 12.06 13.19 -0.21
C ASP A 101 11.12 12.02 -0.49
N PHE A 102 11.12 11.53 -1.74
CA PHE A 102 10.39 10.32 -2.11
C PHE A 102 10.94 9.06 -1.41
N VAL A 103 12.26 8.92 -1.29
CA VAL A 103 12.89 7.83 -0.52
C VAL A 103 12.45 7.88 0.95
N ALA A 104 12.50 9.05 1.58
CA ALA A 104 12.05 9.22 2.96
C ALA A 104 10.58 8.85 3.15
N ALA A 105 9.70 9.28 2.24
CA ALA A 105 8.29 8.90 2.25
C ALA A 105 8.10 7.37 2.10
N THR A 106 8.90 6.72 1.25
CA THR A 106 8.85 5.25 1.06
C THR A 106 9.27 4.51 2.33
N ILE A 107 10.31 5.00 3.01
CA ILE A 107 10.76 4.42 4.29
C ILE A 107 9.66 4.55 5.36
N GLN A 108 8.97 5.69 5.42
CA GLN A 108 7.82 5.88 6.32
C GLN A 108 6.66 4.93 5.99
N ALA A 109 6.38 4.72 4.70
CA ALA A 109 5.38 3.75 4.24
C ALA A 109 5.71 2.32 4.69
N ILE A 110 6.97 1.89 4.57
CA ILE A 110 7.44 0.59 5.10
C ILE A 110 7.21 0.51 6.61
N GLY A 111 7.56 1.57 7.35
CA GLY A 111 7.31 1.65 8.80
C GLY A 111 5.84 1.49 9.17
N ARG A 112 4.93 2.15 8.43
CA ARG A 112 3.48 1.99 8.62
C ARG A 112 3.02 0.55 8.36
N CYS A 113 3.48 -0.09 7.29
CA CYS A 113 3.18 -1.50 7.02
C CYS A 113 3.64 -2.39 8.18
N ALA A 114 4.86 -2.18 8.69
CA ALA A 114 5.42 -2.93 9.81
C ALA A 114 4.60 -2.77 11.11
N THR A 115 4.02 -1.59 11.36
CA THR A 115 3.17 -1.37 12.55
C THR A 115 1.80 -2.05 12.47
N HIS A 116 1.33 -2.38 11.26
CA HIS A 116 0.00 -2.95 11.04
C HIS A 116 0.00 -4.43 10.68
N ILE A 117 1.10 -4.95 10.13
CA ILE A 117 1.20 -6.32 9.63
C ILE A 117 2.31 -7.04 10.40
N GLY A 118 1.90 -7.94 11.31
CA GLY A 118 2.81 -8.64 12.23
C GLY A 118 3.86 -9.48 11.52
N GLU A 119 3.51 -10.11 10.40
CA GLU A 119 4.39 -10.99 9.61
C GLU A 119 5.69 -10.31 9.17
N VAL A 120 5.61 -9.04 8.75
CA VAL A 120 6.77 -8.30 8.25
C VAL A 120 7.39 -7.36 9.27
N ARG A 121 6.77 -7.25 10.46
CA ARG A 121 7.12 -6.25 11.47
C ARG A 121 8.59 -6.33 11.86
N ASP A 122 9.06 -7.51 12.25
CA ASP A 122 10.40 -7.66 12.80
C ASP A 122 11.48 -7.45 11.71
N THR A 123 11.26 -7.99 10.49
CA THR A 123 12.15 -7.76 9.34
C THR A 123 12.24 -6.27 8.98
N CYS A 124 11.08 -5.60 8.86
CA CYS A 124 11.05 -4.18 8.48
C CYS A 124 11.66 -3.29 9.56
N LEU A 125 11.33 -3.49 10.83
CA LEU A 125 11.88 -2.68 11.93
C LEU A 125 13.40 -2.84 12.07
N ASN A 126 13.92 -4.07 11.94
CA ASN A 126 15.36 -4.30 11.96
C ASN A 126 16.07 -3.59 10.79
N GLY A 127 15.50 -3.65 9.58
CA GLY A 127 16.02 -2.89 8.42
C GLY A 127 15.98 -1.37 8.62
N LEU A 128 14.89 -0.85 9.22
CA LEU A 128 14.75 0.58 9.53
C LEU A 128 15.74 1.07 10.59
N VAL A 129 16.04 0.28 11.62
CA VAL A 129 17.03 0.63 12.65
C VAL A 129 18.45 0.70 12.06
N GLN A 130 18.77 -0.20 11.13
CA GLN A 130 20.06 -0.16 10.43
C GLN A 130 20.21 1.10 9.55
N LEU A 131 19.13 1.56 8.92
CA LEU A 131 19.13 2.84 8.18
C LEU A 131 19.47 4.04 9.06
N LEU A 132 18.89 4.11 10.26
CA LEU A 132 19.15 5.22 11.19
C LEU A 132 20.57 5.20 11.74
N SER A 133 21.19 4.02 11.79
CA SER A 133 22.53 3.82 12.37
C SER A 133 23.67 4.17 11.39
N ASN A 134 23.42 4.16 10.08
CA ASN A 134 24.41 4.49 9.06
C ASN A 134 24.06 5.78 8.31
N ARG A 135 24.85 6.85 8.52
CA ARG A 135 24.64 8.16 7.86
C ARG A 135 24.85 8.16 6.32
N ASP A 136 25.39 7.08 5.75
CA ASP A 136 25.65 6.91 4.30
C ASP A 136 25.03 5.61 3.70
N GLY A 137 24.11 4.97 4.42
CA GLY A 137 23.77 3.53 4.28
C GLY A 137 22.77 3.09 3.21
N GLN A 138 22.67 3.74 2.05
CA GLN A 138 21.64 3.40 1.05
C GLN A 138 21.76 1.95 0.49
N TYR A 139 22.98 1.40 0.42
CA TYR A 139 23.25 0.06 -0.10
C TYR A 139 23.01 -1.08 0.90
N HIS A 140 23.00 -0.81 2.22
CA HIS A 140 22.86 -1.86 3.23
C HIS A 140 21.40 -2.23 3.50
N THR A 141 20.48 -1.30 3.27
CA THR A 141 19.02 -1.51 3.26
C THR A 141 18.58 -2.64 2.36
N GLU A 142 19.28 -2.77 1.23
CA GLU A 142 19.01 -3.76 0.21
C GLU A 142 19.20 -5.17 0.77
N LEU A 143 20.29 -5.42 1.50
CA LEU A 143 20.64 -6.74 2.01
C LEU A 143 19.74 -7.23 3.15
N SER A 144 19.29 -6.34 4.05
CA SER A 144 18.51 -6.76 5.23
C SER A 144 17.02 -6.94 4.97
N ILE A 145 16.43 -6.20 4.02
CA ILE A 145 15.04 -6.44 3.61
C ILE A 145 14.96 -7.63 2.62
N LEU A 146 16.03 -7.92 1.85
CA LEU A 146 16.10 -9.08 0.94
C LEU A 146 16.19 -10.44 1.65
N GLN A 147 16.60 -10.51 2.90
CA GLN A 147 16.79 -11.79 3.62
C GLN A 147 15.59 -12.23 4.46
N GLY A 148 14.54 -11.40 4.60
CA GLY A 148 13.41 -11.68 5.50
C GLY A 148 12.01 -11.46 4.91
N VAL A 149 11.88 -11.38 3.58
CA VAL A 149 10.61 -11.38 2.82
C VAL A 149 10.66 -12.43 1.72
#